data_AF-A0A1D3LIS5-F1
#
_entry.id   AF-A0A1D3LIS5-F1
#
_cell.length_a   1.000
_cell.length_b   1.000
_cell.length_c   1.000
_cell.angle_alpha   90.00
_cell.angle_beta   90.00
_cell.angle_gamma   90.00
#
_symmetry.space_group_name_H-M   'P 1'
#
loop_
_entity.id
_entity.type
_entity.pdbx_description
1 polymer ?
#
loop_
_entity_poly.entity_id
_entity_poly.type
_entity_poly.pdbx_seq_one_letter_code
_entity_poly.pdbx_strand_id
1 'polypeptide(L)'
;MLNFIKWLIAYFILVQTTAFSIKERHSRYLFLNNYNPIFKKRVTQNNINKFHRLNLKKRLDPNNKYTVIKRHEAKIQRNLKRKYLIEKYKEKRALLKKYISEASSPIEYVYWKYKLSSLPRDSCPVRFRNRCAITGRARGYYKFFGLCRHQARALIQKMFFPGFVKASW
;
A
#
# COMPACT_ATOMS: atom_id res chain seq x y z
N MET A 1 6.05 -55.05 -2.10
CA MET A 1 5.92 -54.31 -0.77
C MET A 1 6.50 -52.89 -0.89
N LEU A 2 7.04 -52.58 -2.10
CA LEU A 2 7.66 -51.27 -2.42
C LEU A 2 6.67 -50.38 -3.19
N ASN A 3 5.57 -50.97 -3.61
CA ASN A 3 4.56 -50.20 -4.37
C ASN A 3 3.46 -49.66 -3.46
N PHE A 4 3.39 -50.18 -2.25
CA PHE A 4 2.38 -49.73 -1.27
C PHE A 4 2.93 -48.57 -0.42
N ILE A 5 4.24 -48.65 -0.32
CA ILE A 5 4.89 -47.56 0.46
C ILE A 5 5.03 -46.32 -0.42
N LYS A 6 5.13 -46.49 -1.75
CA LYS A 6 5.20 -45.34 -2.68
C LYS A 6 3.83 -44.67 -2.82
N TRP A 7 2.79 -45.49 -2.67
CA TRP A 7 1.40 -44.97 -2.73
C TRP A 7 1.02 -44.27 -1.43
N LEU A 8 1.57 -44.66 -0.33
CA LEU A 8 1.23 -44.05 0.98
C LEU A 8 2.00 -42.74 1.16
N ILE A 9 3.17 -42.72 0.53
CA ILE A 9 3.96 -41.47 0.61
C ILE A 9 3.38 -40.44 -0.36
N ALA A 10 2.83 -40.87 -1.52
CA ALA A 10 2.18 -39.94 -2.46
C ALA A 10 0.84 -39.42 -1.90
N TYR A 11 0.17 -40.26 -1.14
CA TYR A 11 -1.11 -39.87 -0.50
C TYR A 11 -0.88 -38.91 0.67
N PHE A 12 0.25 -39.07 1.38
CA PHE A 12 0.58 -38.19 2.52
C PHE A 12 1.08 -36.83 2.01
N ILE A 13 1.71 -36.85 0.77
CA ILE A 13 2.16 -35.58 0.16
C ILE A 13 0.94 -34.84 -0.42
N LEU A 14 -0.10 -35.56 -0.88
CA LEU A 14 -1.30 -34.91 -1.47
C LEU A 14 -2.25 -34.42 -0.37
N VAL A 15 -2.25 -35.00 0.85
CA VAL A 15 -3.11 -34.59 1.99
C VAL A 15 -2.45 -33.41 2.71
N GLN A 16 -1.08 -33.24 2.64
CA GLN A 16 -0.40 -32.08 3.25
C GLN A 16 -0.42 -30.87 2.31
N THR A 17 -0.75 -31.12 1.01
CA THR A 17 -0.85 -29.94 0.10
C THR A 17 -2.29 -29.42 0.06
N THR A 18 -3.36 -30.24 0.51
CA THR A 18 -4.74 -29.72 0.55
C THR A 18 -5.04 -29.08 1.91
N ALA A 19 -4.08 -29.34 2.90
CA ALA A 19 -4.26 -28.74 4.24
C ALA A 19 -3.44 -27.45 4.36
N PHE A 20 -2.73 -27.01 3.20
CA PHE A 20 -2.07 -25.69 3.13
C PHE A 20 -2.84 -24.78 2.16
N SER A 21 -4.10 -25.25 1.82
CA SER A 21 -4.88 -24.36 0.92
C SER A 21 -6.17 -23.93 1.62
N ILE A 22 -6.16 -23.64 2.98
CA ILE A 22 -7.34 -22.91 3.51
C ILE A 22 -6.86 -22.03 4.67
N LYS A 23 -6.00 -21.03 4.39
CA LYS A 23 -6.05 -19.88 5.33
C LYS A 23 -5.37 -18.67 4.70
N GLU A 24 -6.01 -18.09 3.65
CA GLU A 24 -5.90 -16.61 3.71
C GLU A 24 -7.13 -15.96 3.08
N ARG A 25 -8.31 -16.10 3.62
CA ARG A 25 -9.42 -15.11 3.56
C ARG A 25 -8.91 -13.69 3.82
N HIS A 26 -7.95 -13.24 3.02
CA HIS A 26 -7.82 -11.76 2.96
C HIS A 26 -8.29 -11.26 1.59
N SER A 27 -9.56 -10.92 1.40
CA SER A 27 -10.17 -9.94 0.47
C SER A 27 -9.14 -9.28 -0.43
N ARG A 28 -8.47 -10.06 -1.29
CA ARG A 28 -7.55 -9.61 -2.36
C ARG A 28 -8.26 -8.64 -3.30
N TYR A 29 -8.63 -7.44 -2.89
CA TYR A 29 -8.72 -6.25 -3.77
C TYR A 29 -8.22 -6.56 -5.18
N LEU A 30 -8.90 -7.38 -5.95
CA LEU A 30 -8.78 -7.76 -7.36
C LEU A 30 -9.25 -6.61 -8.26
N PHE A 31 -8.95 -5.44 -7.97
CA PHE A 31 -9.36 -4.60 -9.12
C PHE A 31 -8.54 -3.31 -9.11
N LEU A 32 -7.32 -3.28 -8.57
CA LEU A 32 -6.58 -2.10 -9.06
C LEU A 32 -5.08 -2.38 -8.94
N ASN A 33 -4.67 -3.70 -9.03
CA ASN A 33 -3.20 -3.74 -9.15
C ASN A 33 -2.79 -4.38 -10.48
N ASN A 34 -3.66 -4.24 -11.55
CA ASN A 34 -3.10 -4.63 -12.86
C ASN A 34 -3.61 -3.68 -13.94
N TYR A 35 -3.61 -2.41 -13.79
CA TYR A 35 -3.63 -1.65 -15.07
C TYR A 35 -2.21 -1.35 -15.52
N ASN A 36 -1.50 -2.37 -16.13
CA ASN A 36 -0.49 -2.18 -17.19
C ASN A 36 -1.00 -1.25 -18.30
N PRO A 37 -0.62 0.06 -18.37
CA PRO A 37 -1.01 0.89 -19.54
C PRO A 37 -0.63 0.21 -20.87
N ILE A 38 -1.41 -0.70 -21.40
CA ILE A 38 -1.56 -0.99 -22.84
C ILE A 38 -0.88 0.10 -23.67
N PHE A 39 0.34 0.62 -23.37
CA PHE A 39 1.16 1.24 -24.43
C PHE A 39 2.62 0.85 -24.23
N LYS A 40 3.12 -0.44 -24.40
CA LYS A 40 4.54 -0.86 -24.52
C LYS A 40 5.15 -0.33 -25.82
N LYS A 41 5.59 0.94 -25.87
CA LYS A 41 6.70 1.18 -26.83
C LYS A 41 8.00 0.56 -26.32
N ARG A 42 8.39 -0.68 -26.71
CA ARG A 42 9.63 -1.47 -26.80
C ARG A 42 10.87 -0.63 -26.47
N VAL A 43 11.27 -0.50 -25.16
CA VAL A 43 12.60 0.10 -24.88
C VAL A 43 13.60 -1.04 -24.62
N THR A 44 14.46 -1.55 -25.62
CA THR A 44 15.75 -2.25 -25.69
C THR A 44 16.58 -2.07 -24.42
N GLN A 45 16.93 -3.20 -23.71
CA GLN A 45 17.85 -3.71 -22.69
C GLN A 45 19.06 -2.79 -22.49
N ASN A 46 18.88 -1.45 -22.58
CA ASN A 46 19.87 -0.62 -21.87
C ASN A 46 19.18 0.29 -20.84
N ASN A 47 18.34 -0.25 -19.95
CA ASN A 47 17.87 0.72 -18.93
C ASN A 47 17.81 0.05 -17.56
N ILE A 48 18.69 -0.92 -17.32
CA ILE A 48 18.70 -1.61 -16.01
C ILE A 48 19.69 -0.87 -15.09
N ASN A 49 19.96 0.43 -15.40
CA ASN A 49 20.64 1.24 -14.35
C ASN A 49 19.90 2.56 -14.15
N LYS A 50 18.59 2.57 -14.02
CA LYS A 50 18.05 3.90 -13.65
C LYS A 50 17.09 3.75 -12.46
N PHE A 51 17.22 2.67 -11.65
CA PHE A 51 16.28 2.52 -10.51
C PHE A 51 16.93 3.05 -9.24
N HIS A 52 17.69 4.09 -9.34
CA HIS A 52 18.23 4.74 -8.13
C HIS A 52 18.00 6.25 -8.21
N ARG A 53 16.73 6.70 -7.69
CA ARG A 53 16.65 7.92 -6.84
C ARG A 53 15.25 8.52 -6.95
N LEU A 54 14.17 7.98 -6.34
CA LEU A 54 13.00 8.90 -6.23
C LEU A 54 13.40 10.33 -6.65
N ASN A 55 13.64 10.59 -7.94
CA ASN A 55 13.76 11.98 -8.46
C ASN A 55 12.70 12.89 -7.84
N LEU A 56 12.76 13.20 -6.52
CA LEU A 56 12.05 14.37 -5.92
C LEU A 56 12.48 15.65 -6.63
N LYS A 57 12.59 15.79 -7.94
CA LYS A 57 12.84 17.13 -8.51
C LYS A 57 11.88 17.36 -9.68
N LYS A 58 10.67 17.74 -9.37
CA LYS A 58 10.15 18.85 -10.22
C LYS A 58 9.35 19.82 -9.36
N ARG A 59 10.06 20.64 -8.63
CA ARG A 59 9.34 21.84 -8.11
C ARG A 59 10.03 23.10 -8.63
N LEU A 60 9.67 23.68 -9.85
CA LEU A 60 9.02 24.81 -10.53
C LEU A 60 10.07 25.72 -11.15
N ASP A 61 10.26 25.73 -12.47
CA ASP A 61 11.20 26.59 -13.15
C ASP A 61 10.53 27.97 -13.41
N PRO A 62 11.13 29.03 -13.38
CA PRO A 62 10.47 30.28 -13.80
C PRO A 62 10.81 30.61 -15.27
N ASN A 63 10.98 29.72 -16.42
CA ASN A 63 11.97 28.96 -17.22
C ASN A 63 12.39 27.68 -16.50
N ASN A 64 11.47 27.02 -15.59
CA ASN A 64 11.61 26.04 -14.51
C ASN A 64 12.38 26.61 -13.30
N LYS A 65 12.02 27.68 -12.86
CA LYS A 65 12.62 28.25 -11.62
C LYS A 65 11.58 28.44 -10.52
N TYR A 66 10.25 27.92 -10.48
CA TYR A 66 9.47 27.68 -9.24
C TYR A 66 8.15 27.00 -9.62
N THR A 67 8.14 25.84 -9.95
CA THR A 67 6.83 25.17 -10.14
C THR A 67 6.02 25.24 -8.83
N VAL A 68 5.20 26.31 -8.65
CA VAL A 68 4.22 26.25 -7.52
C VAL A 68 3.52 24.88 -7.53
N ILE A 69 4.22 23.86 -7.09
CA ILE A 69 3.45 22.60 -6.96
C ILE A 69 2.01 22.95 -6.57
N LYS A 70 1.19 22.72 -7.52
CA LYS A 70 -0.24 22.84 -7.16
C LYS A 70 -0.52 22.22 -5.79
N ARG A 71 -1.00 22.99 -4.94
CA ARG A 71 -1.30 22.58 -3.54
C ARG A 71 -1.73 21.11 -3.47
N HIS A 72 -2.38 20.64 -4.51
CA HIS A 72 -2.89 19.25 -4.37
C HIS A 72 -1.78 18.24 -4.68
N GLU A 73 -0.79 18.60 -5.45
CA GLU A 73 0.36 17.71 -5.74
C GLU A 73 1.33 17.66 -4.54
N ALA A 74 1.35 18.72 -3.87
CA ALA A 74 2.20 18.74 -2.65
C ALA A 74 1.62 17.82 -1.57
N LYS A 75 0.38 17.86 -1.47
CA LYS A 75 -0.26 17.02 -0.43
C LYS A 75 -0.12 15.53 -0.77
N ILE A 76 -0.17 15.29 -2.02
CA ILE A 76 -0.01 13.87 -2.44
C ILE A 76 1.41 13.39 -2.13
N GLN A 77 2.33 14.22 -2.43
CA GLN A 77 3.73 13.84 -2.15
C GLN A 77 3.98 13.67 -0.64
N ARG A 78 3.38 14.58 0.12
CA ARG A 78 3.50 14.41 1.59
C ARG A 78 2.94 13.06 2.04
N ASN A 79 1.81 12.70 1.45
CA ASN A 79 1.20 11.40 1.83
C ASN A 79 2.10 10.22 1.41
N LEU A 80 2.74 10.39 0.23
CA LEU A 80 3.64 9.32 -0.24
C LEU A 80 4.86 9.20 0.69
N LYS A 81 5.36 10.34 1.04
CA LYS A 81 6.45 10.32 2.03
C LYS A 81 6.02 9.62 3.33
N ARG A 82 4.83 9.90 3.76
CA ARG A 82 4.37 9.26 5.01
C ARG A 82 4.27 7.74 4.83
N LYS A 83 3.79 7.38 3.68
CA LYS A 83 3.67 5.93 3.43
C LYS A 83 5.06 5.26 3.49
N TYR A 84 5.96 5.94 2.89
CA TYR A 84 7.33 5.40 2.93
C TYR A 84 7.85 5.28 4.36
N LEU A 85 7.71 6.29 5.16
CA LEU A 85 8.21 6.28 6.55
C LEU A 85 7.48 5.24 7.40
N ILE A 86 6.20 5.08 7.10
CA ILE A 86 5.42 4.09 7.89
C ILE A 86 5.98 2.69 7.63
N GLU A 87 6.30 2.51 6.41
CA GLU A 87 6.82 1.17 6.09
C GLU A 87 8.24 0.97 6.65
N LYS A 88 8.99 2.04 6.59
CA LYS A 88 10.37 1.98 7.10
C LYS A 88 10.42 1.70 8.61
N TYR A 89 9.46 2.35 9.40
CA TYR A 89 9.61 2.27 10.87
C TYR A 89 8.53 1.33 11.44
N LYS A 90 7.96 0.53 10.64
CA LYS A 90 6.81 -0.32 11.07
C LYS A 90 7.28 -1.34 12.13
N GLU A 91 8.38 -1.94 11.90
CA GLU A 91 8.83 -2.98 12.84
C GLU A 91 9.33 -2.37 14.14
N LYS A 92 10.08 -1.29 14.00
CA LYS A 92 10.61 -0.62 15.22
C LYS A 92 9.47 -0.11 16.11
N ARG A 93 8.51 0.44 15.56
CA ARG A 93 7.39 0.98 16.38
C ARG A 93 6.62 -0.17 17.03
N ALA A 94 6.43 -1.23 16.24
CA ALA A 94 5.71 -2.39 16.84
C ALA A 94 6.47 -2.93 18.06
N LEU A 95 7.77 -2.99 17.89
CA LEU A 95 8.59 -3.46 19.02
C LEU A 95 8.46 -2.52 20.23
N LEU A 96 8.58 -1.26 20.00
CA LEU A 96 8.52 -0.28 21.10
C LEU A 96 7.14 -0.30 21.78
N LYS A 97 6.16 -0.51 20.95
CA LYS A 97 4.81 -0.59 21.56
C LYS A 97 4.67 -1.85 22.41
N LYS A 98 5.33 -2.85 21.94
CA LYS A 98 5.32 -4.07 22.77
C LYS A 98 6.03 -3.84 24.10
N TYR A 99 7.18 -3.21 24.07
CA TYR A 99 7.91 -2.91 25.31
C TYR A 99 7.09 -2.02 26.25
N ILE A 100 6.38 -1.16 25.61
CA ILE A 100 5.56 -0.26 26.46
C ILE A 100 4.48 -1.08 27.17
N SER A 101 3.89 -2.02 26.41
CA SER A 101 2.81 -2.83 27.01
C SER A 101 3.35 -3.76 28.11
N GLU A 102 4.63 -4.18 28.01
CA GLU A 102 5.20 -5.13 28.97
C GLU A 102 5.91 -4.40 30.12
N ALA A 103 5.93 -3.15 30.10
CA ALA A 103 6.68 -2.40 31.12
C ALA A 103 6.06 -2.60 32.52
N SER A 104 6.96 -2.94 33.43
CA SER A 104 6.48 -3.26 34.81
C SER A 104 6.59 -2.03 35.71
N SER A 105 7.56 -1.19 35.46
CA SER A 105 7.78 -0.02 36.34
C SER A 105 7.42 1.27 35.59
N PRO A 106 7.00 2.23 36.33
CA PRO A 106 6.63 3.53 35.73
C PRO A 106 7.85 4.21 35.06
N ILE A 107 8.94 4.00 35.55
CA ILE A 107 10.14 4.64 34.94
C ILE A 107 10.43 4.02 33.57
N GLU A 108 10.31 2.71 33.55
CA GLU A 108 10.54 2.01 32.27
C GLU A 108 9.48 2.41 31.23
N TYR A 109 8.33 2.56 31.70
CA TYR A 109 7.26 2.99 30.79
C TYR A 109 7.56 4.36 30.17
N VAL A 110 7.96 5.24 31.01
CA VAL A 110 8.23 6.61 30.52
C VAL A 110 9.41 6.57 29.54
N TYR A 111 10.35 5.72 29.81
CA TYR A 111 11.54 5.65 28.93
C TYR A 111 11.15 5.17 27.53
N TRP A 112 10.37 4.07 27.45
CA TRP A 112 9.99 3.54 26.12
C TRP A 112 9.03 4.49 25.40
N LYS A 113 8.24 5.16 26.13
CA LYS A 113 7.39 6.17 25.49
C LYS A 113 8.22 7.32 24.89
N TYR A 114 9.21 7.70 25.64
CA TYR A 114 10.09 8.76 25.11
C TYR A 114 10.78 8.28 23.82
N LYS A 115 11.21 7.00 23.86
CA LYS A 115 11.88 6.49 22.65
C LYS A 115 10.90 6.45 21.47
N LEU A 116 9.68 6.02 21.73
CA LEU A 116 8.68 6.04 20.66
C LEU A 116 8.44 7.45 20.14
N SER A 117 8.45 8.46 21.01
CA SER A 117 8.19 9.85 20.59
C SER A 117 9.40 10.40 19.82
N SER A 118 10.54 9.79 20.00
CA SER A 118 11.75 10.29 19.30
C SER A 118 11.72 9.93 17.81
N LEU A 119 10.87 8.98 17.43
CA LEU A 119 10.76 8.68 15.98
C LEU A 119 10.06 9.82 15.24
N PRO A 120 10.36 9.81 13.87
CA PRO A 120 9.70 10.88 13.10
C PRO A 120 8.16 10.81 13.22
N ARG A 121 7.57 11.99 13.30
CA ARG A 121 6.10 12.10 13.53
C ARG A 121 5.32 11.49 12.36
N ASP A 122 5.86 11.59 11.14
CA ASP A 122 5.10 11.12 9.95
C ASP A 122 5.19 9.60 9.82
N SER A 123 5.94 9.08 10.66
CA SER A 123 6.01 7.60 10.62
C SER A 123 4.79 6.96 11.26
N CYS A 124 3.95 7.71 11.91
CA CYS A 124 2.71 7.17 12.51
C CYS A 124 1.65 6.91 11.42
N PRO A 125 1.10 5.63 11.46
CA PRO A 125 0.14 5.25 10.40
C PRO A 125 -1.17 6.04 10.50
N VAL A 126 -1.43 6.60 11.67
CA VAL A 126 -2.71 7.33 11.86
C VAL A 126 -2.70 8.61 11.02
N ARG A 127 -1.61 9.09 10.70
CA ARG A 127 -1.52 10.37 9.98
C ARG A 127 -1.67 10.15 8.47
N PHE A 128 -1.55 8.99 8.11
CA PHE A 128 -1.73 8.70 6.68
C PHE A 128 -3.20 8.84 6.29
N ARG A 129 -3.42 9.55 5.17
CA ARG A 129 -4.80 9.71 4.68
C ARG A 129 -4.94 9.04 3.30
N ASN A 130 -6.14 8.38 3.13
CA ASN A 130 -6.38 7.82 1.79
C ASN A 130 -6.78 8.92 0.80
N ARG A 131 -6.06 8.90 -0.31
CA ARG A 131 -6.38 9.92 -1.35
C ARG A 131 -6.72 9.22 -2.66
N CYS A 132 -7.51 9.98 -3.37
CA CYS A 132 -7.93 9.42 -4.67
C CYS A 132 -6.70 9.22 -5.56
N ALA A 133 -6.68 8.19 -6.28
CA ALA A 133 -5.49 7.83 -7.09
C ALA A 133 -5.39 8.71 -8.33
N ILE A 134 -6.55 9.23 -8.79
CA ILE A 134 -6.51 10.01 -10.04
C ILE A 134 -6.41 11.50 -9.71
N THR A 135 -7.22 11.93 -8.79
CA THR A 135 -7.31 13.39 -8.54
C THR A 135 -6.50 13.76 -7.29
N GLY A 136 -6.35 12.84 -6.35
CA GLY A 136 -5.65 13.17 -5.09
C GLY A 136 -6.59 13.78 -4.04
N ARG A 137 -7.86 13.76 -4.26
CA ARG A 137 -8.86 14.25 -3.30
C ARG A 137 -8.90 13.36 -2.04
N ALA A 138 -8.97 13.99 -0.92
CA ALA A 138 -8.82 13.23 0.34
C ALA A 138 -10.18 12.73 0.82
N ARG A 139 -11.24 13.41 0.41
CA ARG A 139 -12.55 13.05 1.01
C ARG A 139 -13.40 12.29 -0.02
N GLY A 140 -14.40 11.59 0.62
CA GLY A 140 -15.28 10.82 -0.31
C GLY A 140 -14.53 9.66 -0.98
N TYR A 141 -13.63 9.06 -0.18
CA TYR A 141 -12.76 7.98 -0.69
C TYR A 141 -13.44 6.61 -0.49
N TYR A 142 -13.62 6.01 -1.59
CA TYR A 142 -14.07 4.59 -1.49
C TYR A 142 -12.87 3.65 -1.47
N LYS A 143 -12.79 2.88 -0.30
CA LYS A 143 -11.60 2.01 -0.13
C LYS A 143 -11.62 0.86 -1.14
N PHE A 144 -12.82 0.45 -1.48
CA PHE A 144 -12.93 -0.69 -2.43
C PHE A 144 -12.32 -0.33 -3.80
N PHE A 145 -12.58 1.00 -4.18
CA PHE A 145 -12.09 1.41 -5.51
C PHE A 145 -10.76 2.15 -5.39
N GLY A 146 -10.54 2.62 -4.29
CA GLY A 146 -9.34 3.49 -4.15
C GLY A 146 -9.51 4.83 -4.87
N LEU A 147 -10.74 5.25 -5.07
CA LEU A 147 -10.99 6.51 -5.82
C LEU A 147 -11.98 7.37 -5.03
N CYS A 148 -12.04 8.63 -5.44
CA CYS A 148 -13.06 9.50 -4.82
C CYS A 148 -14.43 9.25 -5.49
N ARG A 149 -15.48 9.75 -4.85
CA ARG A 149 -16.87 9.39 -5.24
C ARG A 149 -17.18 9.85 -6.65
N HIS A 150 -16.65 11.02 -7.11
CA HIS A 150 -17.01 11.52 -8.46
C HIS A 150 -16.30 10.70 -9.54
N GLN A 151 -15.06 10.36 -9.16
CA GLN A 151 -14.33 9.55 -10.17
C GLN A 151 -14.86 8.12 -10.23
N ALA A 152 -15.16 7.71 -9.07
CA ALA A 152 -15.75 6.35 -9.06
C ALA A 152 -17.06 6.31 -9.86
N ARG A 153 -17.91 7.24 -9.72
CA ARG A 153 -19.18 7.28 -10.46
C ARG A 153 -18.93 7.41 -11.97
N ALA A 154 -17.96 8.29 -12.31
CA ALA A 154 -17.65 8.48 -13.74
C ALA A 154 -17.18 7.16 -14.39
N LEU A 155 -16.40 6.44 -13.57
CA LEU A 155 -15.89 5.16 -14.13
C LEU A 155 -16.99 4.10 -14.16
N ILE A 156 -17.83 4.14 -13.27
CA ILE A 156 -18.92 3.14 -13.24
C ILE A 156 -19.88 3.42 -14.40
N GLN A 157 -20.08 4.65 -14.70
CA GLN A 157 -20.98 4.98 -15.82
C GLN A 157 -20.38 4.52 -17.15
N LYS A 158 -19.02 4.50 -17.11
CA LYS A 158 -18.35 4.03 -18.34
C LYS A 158 -18.22 2.51 -18.36
N MET A 159 -18.72 1.83 -17.42
CA MET A 159 -18.76 0.35 -17.30
C MET A 159 -17.34 -0.21 -17.17
N PHE A 160 -16.49 0.54 -16.59
CA PHE A 160 -15.15 0.01 -16.28
C PHE A 160 -15.21 -1.01 -15.14
N PHE A 161 -16.19 -0.86 -14.22
CA PHE A 161 -16.34 -1.84 -13.13
C PHE A 161 -17.48 -2.81 -13.49
N PRO A 162 -17.11 -4.07 -13.46
CA PRO A 162 -18.14 -5.05 -13.83
C PRO A 162 -19.18 -5.25 -12.70
N GLY A 163 -20.56 -5.22 -13.16
CA GLY A 163 -21.55 -5.72 -12.15
C GLY A 163 -22.19 -4.55 -11.39
N PHE A 164 -21.86 -3.32 -11.85
CA PHE A 164 -22.47 -2.18 -11.12
C PHE A 164 -23.65 -1.65 -11.94
N VAL A 165 -24.78 -1.59 -11.25
CA VAL A 165 -25.98 -1.00 -11.89
C VAL A 165 -26.59 0.01 -10.93
N LYS A 166 -27.14 1.03 -11.55
CA LYS A 166 -27.87 2.00 -10.70
C LYS A 166 -28.99 1.32 -9.91
N ALA A 167 -28.92 1.58 -8.58
CA ALA A 167 -29.92 0.90 -7.71
C ALA A 167 -31.31 1.53 -7.90
N SER A 168 -32.36 0.76 -8.30
CA SER A 168 -33.76 1.25 -8.36
C SER A 168 -34.67 0.29 -7.57
N TRP A 169 -34.70 0.44 -6.36
CA TRP A 169 -35.67 -0.34 -5.55
C TRP A 169 -36.97 0.46 -5.41
#